data_AF-A0A6P4YIU0-F1
#
_entry.id   AF-A0A6P4YIU0-F1
#
_cell.length_a   1.000
_cell.length_b   1.000
_cell.length_c   1.000
_cell.angle_alpha   90.00
_cell.angle_beta   90.00
_cell.angle_gamma   90.00
#
_symmetry.space_group_name_H-M   'P 1'
#
loop_
_entity.id
_entity.type
_entity.pdbx_description
1 polymer ?
#
loop_
_entity_poly.entity_id
_entity_poly.type
_entity_poly.pdbx_seq_one_letter_code
_entity_poly.pdbx_strand_id
1 'polypeptide(L)' 'MCEADCDPGDTMNKKIRNAQLAQYNFIMVVGKKEVESGTVNVRTRDNKVHGERSVEDVILRFRKLQNERVKNSEETFEDN' A
#
# COMPACT_ATOMS: atom_id res chain seq x y z
N MET A 1 1.55 -6.12 -11.27
CA MET A 1 0.19 -6.67 -11.12
C MET A 1 -0.41 -6.02 -9.89
N CYS A 2 -1.66 -5.58 -9.94
CA CYS A 2 -2.39 -5.05 -8.79
C CYS A 2 -3.73 -5.76 -8.69
N GLU A 3 -4.19 -5.98 -7.46
CA GLU A 3 -5.49 -6.57 -7.15
C GLU A 3 -6.19 -5.70 -6.11
N ALA A 4 -7.53 -5.68 -6.16
CA ALA A 4 -8.36 -4.98 -5.20
C ALA A 4 -9.29 -6.00 -4.52
N ASP A 5 -9.16 -6.13 -3.20
CA ASP A 5 -10.03 -6.99 -2.38
C ASP A 5 -11.24 -6.18 -1.87
N CYS A 6 -12.36 -6.29 -2.59
CA CYS A 6 -13.63 -5.63 -2.26
C CYS A 6 -14.66 -6.56 -1.59
N ASP A 7 -14.27 -7.77 -1.15
CA ASP A 7 -15.23 -8.73 -0.56
C ASP A 7 -15.81 -8.19 0.77
N PRO A 8 -17.14 -7.99 0.90
CA PRO A 8 -17.74 -7.51 2.15
C PRO A 8 -17.70 -8.56 3.28
N GLY A 9 -17.45 -9.83 2.98
CA GLY A 9 -17.44 -10.93 3.95
C GLY A 9 -16.18 -10.97 4.84
N ASP A 10 -15.10 -10.32 4.43
CA ASP A 10 -13.83 -10.32 5.14
C ASP A 10 -13.56 -8.99 5.87
N THR A 11 -13.14 -9.09 7.13
CA THR A 11 -12.70 -7.93 7.89
C THR A 11 -11.44 -7.33 7.28
N MET A 12 -11.25 -6.01 7.41
CA MET A 12 -10.06 -5.31 6.90
C MET A 12 -8.75 -5.97 7.33
N ASN A 13 -8.65 -6.40 8.59
CA ASN A 13 -7.46 -7.09 9.11
C ASN A 13 -7.21 -8.44 8.42
N LYS A 14 -8.28 -9.19 8.10
CA LYS A 14 -8.16 -10.46 7.37
C LYS A 14 -7.66 -10.22 5.94
N LYS A 15 -8.17 -9.20 5.26
CA LYS A 15 -7.71 -8.80 3.91
C LYS A 15 -6.23 -8.40 3.89
N ILE A 16 -5.81 -7.57 4.86
CA ILE A 16 -4.41 -7.17 5.01
C ILE A 16 -3.53 -8.42 5.20
N ARG A 17 -3.94 -9.35 6.08
CA ARG A 17 -3.20 -10.61 6.31
C ARG A 17 -3.14 -11.47 5.05
N ASN A 18 -4.24 -11.60 4.31
CA ASN A 18 -4.28 -12.36 3.06
C ASN A 18 -3.31 -11.76 2.03
N ALA A 19 -3.28 -10.43 1.90
CA ALA A 19 -2.37 -9.74 0.99
C ALA A 19 -0.88 -9.95 1.38
N GLN A 20 -0.56 -9.95 2.68
CA GLN A 20 0.78 -10.28 3.17
C GLN A 20 1.19 -11.72 2.81
N LEU A 21 0.28 -12.69 3.02
CA LEU A 21 0.51 -14.09 2.68
C LEU A 21 0.68 -14.30 1.17
N ALA A 22 -0.07 -13.56 0.36
CA ALA A 22 0.06 -13.52 -1.10
C ALA A 22 1.30 -12.76 -1.60
N GLN A 23 2.17 -12.29 -0.68
CA GLN A 23 3.43 -11.62 -0.99
C GLN A 23 3.28 -10.29 -1.74
N TYR A 24 2.18 -9.56 -1.50
CA TYR A 24 2.06 -8.19 -1.99
C TYR A 24 3.05 -7.27 -1.28
N ASN A 25 3.92 -6.61 -2.05
CA ASN A 25 4.93 -5.68 -1.52
C ASN A 25 4.29 -4.50 -0.77
N PHE A 26 3.22 -3.96 -1.33
CA PHE A 26 2.48 -2.81 -0.79
C PHE A 26 1.00 -3.13 -0.69
N ILE A 27 0.42 -2.75 0.44
CA ILE A 27 -0.99 -2.91 0.77
C ILE A 27 -1.54 -1.51 1.01
N MET A 28 -2.42 -1.06 0.11
CA MET A 28 -3.05 0.25 0.19
C MET A 28 -4.43 0.10 0.82
N VAL A 29 -4.58 0.62 2.03
CA VAL A 29 -5.85 0.59 2.76
C VAL A 29 -6.58 1.90 2.52
N VAL A 30 -7.81 1.79 2.04
CA VAL A 30 -8.69 2.93 1.74
C VAL A 30 -9.97 2.79 2.56
N GLY A 31 -10.09 3.60 3.60
CA GLY A 31 -11.31 3.74 4.40
C GLY A 31 -12.08 5.00 4.04
N LYS A 32 -13.10 5.32 4.83
CA LYS A 32 -13.91 6.55 4.63
C LYS A 32 -13.07 7.82 4.73
N LYS A 33 -12.18 7.88 5.73
CA LYS A 33 -11.30 9.02 5.97
C LYS A 33 -10.40 9.26 4.75
N GLU A 34 -9.78 8.22 4.25
CA GLU A 34 -8.85 8.27 3.12
C GLU A 34 -9.56 8.69 1.82
N VAL A 35 -10.81 8.26 1.60
CA VAL A 35 -11.63 8.73 0.47
C VAL A 35 -11.92 10.23 0.57
N GLU A 36 -12.28 10.71 1.77
CA GLU A 36 -12.58 12.13 2.00
C GLU A 36 -11.34 13.02 1.86
N SER A 37 -10.17 12.55 2.31
CA SER A 37 -8.92 13.30 2.23
C SER A 37 -8.14 13.10 0.92
N GLY A 38 -8.59 12.20 0.03
CA GLY A 38 -7.88 11.89 -1.21
C GLY A 38 -6.51 11.22 -0.97
N THR A 39 -6.41 10.47 0.14
CA THR A 39 -5.18 9.80 0.57
C THR A 39 -5.34 8.29 0.56
N VAL A 40 -4.25 7.59 0.85
CA VAL A 40 -4.24 6.15 1.10
C VAL A 40 -3.31 5.86 2.27
N ASN A 41 -3.66 4.85 3.07
CA ASN A 41 -2.77 4.35 4.10
C ASN A 41 -1.91 3.22 3.52
N VAL A 42 -0.60 3.45 3.42
CA VAL A 42 0.33 2.49 2.81
C VAL A 42 0.95 1.61 3.88
N ARG A 43 0.84 0.30 3.69
CA ARG A 43 1.47 -0.74 4.51
C ARG A 43 2.36 -1.63 3.65
N THR A 44 3.37 -2.24 4.26
CA THR A 44 4.21 -3.24 3.59
C THR A 44 3.79 -4.66 3.94
N ARG A 45 4.37 -5.61 3.20
CA ARG A 45 4.30 -7.03 3.48
C ARG A 45 4.72 -7.38 4.92
N ASP A 46 5.75 -6.72 5.44
CA ASP A 46 6.26 -6.94 6.80
C ASP A 46 5.44 -6.24 7.90
N ASN A 47 4.21 -5.82 7.56
CA ASN A 47 3.28 -5.13 8.45
C ASN A 47 3.80 -3.77 8.96
N LYS A 48 4.76 -3.16 8.26
CA LYS A 48 5.20 -1.79 8.54
C LYS A 48 4.16 -0.81 8.00
N VAL A 49 3.83 0.21 8.80
CA VAL A 49 2.89 1.26 8.41
C VAL A 49 3.69 2.48 7.97
N HIS A 50 3.62 2.82 6.69
CA HIS A 50 4.26 4.02 6.12
C HIS A 50 3.37 5.28 6.28
N GLY A 51 2.15 5.09 6.80
CA GLY A 51 1.23 6.15 7.12
C GLY A 51 0.32 6.54 5.97
N GLU A 52 -0.37 7.66 6.17
CA GLU A 52 -1.29 8.26 5.21
C GLU A 52 -0.51 9.14 4.22
N ARG A 53 -0.72 8.93 2.92
CA ARG A 53 -0.07 9.68 1.84
C ARG A 53 -1.08 10.03 0.76
N SER A 54 -0.89 11.13 0.04
CA SER A 54 -1.76 11.47 -1.08
C SER A 54 -1.63 10.43 -2.19
N VAL A 55 -2.71 10.21 -2.95
CA VAL A 55 -2.69 9.29 -4.10
C VAL A 55 -1.61 9.70 -5.11
N GLU A 56 -1.45 11.01 -5.33
CA GLU A 56 -0.46 11.57 -6.25
C GLU A 56 0.98 11.23 -5.84
N ASP A 57 1.31 11.39 -4.55
CA ASP A 57 2.63 11.07 -4.01
C ASP A 57 2.96 9.58 -4.17
N VAL A 58 1.98 8.71 -3.91
CA VAL A 58 2.16 7.26 -4.02
C VAL A 58 2.44 6.86 -5.47
N ILE A 59 1.72 7.41 -6.44
CA ILE A 59 1.94 7.15 -7.87
C ILE A 59 3.34 7.61 -8.29
N LEU A 60 3.78 8.80 -7.86
CA LEU A 60 5.10 9.33 -8.18
C LEU A 60 6.21 8.42 -7.63
N ARG A 61 6.10 8.00 -6.38
CA ARG A 61 7.05 7.08 -5.73
C ARG A 61 7.08 5.72 -6.41
N PHE A 62 5.93 5.15 -6.77
CA PHE A 62 5.86 3.86 -7.45
C PHE A 62 6.51 3.90 -8.83
N ARG A 63 6.37 5.01 -9.57
CA ARG A 63 7.09 5.22 -10.83
C ARG A 63 8.61 5.25 -10.63
N LYS A 64 9.09 5.94 -9.60
CA LYS A 64 10.52 5.97 -9.25
C LYS A 64 11.04 4.55 -8.96
N LEU A 65 10.35 3.81 -8.09
CA LEU A 65 10.70 2.44 -7.72
C LEU A 65 10.69 1.49 -8.93
N GLN A 66 9.72 1.63 -9.83
CA GLN A 66 9.63 0.85 -11.06
C GLN A 66 10.83 1.13 -11.99
N ASN A 67 11.22 2.40 -12.13
CA ASN A 67 12.34 2.80 -12.99
C ASN A 67 13.69 2.36 -12.43
N GLU A 68 13.91 2.53 -11.13
CA GLU A 68 15.16 2.20 -10.45
C GLU A 68 15.34 0.69 -10.22
N ARG A 69 14.28 -0.12 -10.43
CA ARG A 69 14.28 -1.57 -10.21
C ARG A 69 14.88 -1.97 -8.85
N VAL A 70 14.52 -1.20 -7.83
CA VAL A 70 15.05 -1.33 -6.47
C VAL A 70 14.66 -2.69 -5.90
N LYS A 71 15.65 -3.44 -5.38
CA LYS A 71 15.41 -4.77 -4.79
C LYS A 71 14.64 -4.70 -3.46
N ASN A 72 14.90 -3.67 -2.65
CA ASN A 72 14.25 -3.43 -1.36
C ASN A 72 13.28 -2.23 -1.44
N SER A 73 12.34 -2.29 -2.38
CA SER A 73 11.39 -1.19 -2.62
C SER A 73 10.57 -0.78 -1.40
N GLU A 74 10.35 -1.72 -0.47
CA GLU A 74 9.58 -1.52 0.77
C GLU A 74 10.29 -0.58 1.75
N GLU A 75 11.63 -0.63 1.87
CA GLU A 75 12.41 0.25 2.76
C GLU A 75 12.63 1.63 2.14
N THR A 76 12.94 1.68 0.84
CA THR A 76 13.18 2.94 0.11
C THR A 76 11.92 3.78 -0.06
N PHE A 77 10.73 3.21 0.19
CA PHE A 77 9.48 3.96 0.15
C PHE A 77 9.40 5.06 1.24
N GLU A 78 10.24 5.01 2.29
CA GLU A 78 10.24 5.97 3.40
C GLU A 78 11.00 7.27 3.15
N ASP A 79 11.62 7.48 1.99
CA ASP A 79 12.47 8.66 1.73
C ASP A 79 11.80 9.96 2.24
N ASN A 80 12.45 10.53 3.26
CA ASN A 80 12.09 11.73 4.04
C ASN A 80 11.76 12.93 3.15
#